data_AF-A0A653BT61-F1
#
_entry.id   AF-A0A653BT61-F1
#
_cell.length_a   1.000
_cell.length_b   1.000
_cell.length_c   1.000
_cell.angle_alpha   90.00
_cell.angle_beta   90.00
_cell.angle_gamma   90.00
#
_symmetry.space_group_name_H-M   'P 1'
#
loop_
_entity.id
_entity.type
_entity.pdbx_description
1 polymer ?
#
loop_
_entity_poly.entity_id
_entity_poly.type
_entity_poly.pdbx_seq_one_letter_code
_entity_poly.pdbx_strand_id
1 'polypeptide(L)'
;MFHYKEQNRSRWRCKSISKTRCKSSLLTTGRQIRVMHEHNHELQEIDYTNLHFLGTIYFGKALKYPKIIFKDYEYHLHVKDFHKTRWHCHKHKRNKCKAFIYTTGNTVLVGSFQHNHPPDVIDYEKLVPKQVAVRLKV
;
A
#
# COMPACT_ATOMS: atom_id res chain seq x y z
N MET A 1 26.14 -33.37 21.68
CA MET A 1 25.30 -34.45 21.12
C MET A 1 24.59 -33.87 19.90
N PHE A 2 24.95 -34.33 18.71
CA PHE A 2 24.61 -33.69 17.44
C PHE A 2 23.15 -34.00 17.03
N HIS A 3 22.31 -32.98 16.88
CA HIS A 3 20.98 -33.12 16.28
C HIS A 3 21.10 -33.13 14.76
N TYR A 4 20.96 -34.30 14.15
CA TYR A 4 20.86 -34.47 12.70
C TYR A 4 19.53 -33.85 12.21
N LYS A 5 19.59 -32.65 11.62
CA LYS A 5 18.48 -32.12 10.81
C LYS A 5 18.46 -32.90 9.50
N GLU A 6 17.41 -33.69 9.26
CA GLU A 6 17.10 -34.23 7.94
C GLU A 6 16.98 -33.05 6.96
N GLN A 7 18.03 -32.82 6.15
CA GLN A 7 18.27 -31.54 5.44
C GLN A 7 17.19 -31.17 4.43
N ASN A 8 16.29 -32.10 4.08
CA ASN A 8 15.32 -31.90 3.01
C ASN A 8 13.86 -31.93 3.48
N ARG A 9 13.59 -31.94 4.80
CA ARG A 9 12.24 -32.08 5.36
C ARG A 9 11.94 -30.98 6.37
N SER A 10 10.93 -30.17 6.09
CA SER A 10 10.46 -29.12 7.00
C SER A 10 8.97 -29.26 7.28
N ARG A 11 8.60 -29.20 8.57
CA ARG A 11 7.20 -29.23 9.01
C ARG A 11 6.76 -27.83 9.44
N TRP A 12 5.75 -27.32 8.76
CA TRP A 12 5.16 -26.01 8.99
C TRP A 12 3.84 -26.19 9.75
N ARG A 13 3.65 -25.42 10.82
CA ARG A 13 2.40 -25.44 11.59
C ARG A 13 1.56 -24.22 11.22
N CYS A 14 0.23 -24.37 11.28
CA CYS A 14 -0.68 -23.25 11.11
C CYS A 14 -0.35 -22.11 12.08
N LYS A 15 -0.27 -20.88 11.56
CA LYS A 15 -0.02 -19.66 12.35
C LYS A 15 -1.05 -19.45 13.45
N SER A 16 -2.30 -19.83 13.19
CA SER A 16 -3.42 -19.64 14.12
C SER A 16 -3.55 -20.75 15.18
N ILE A 17 -2.60 -21.69 15.28
CA ILE A 17 -2.63 -22.78 16.26
C ILE A 17 -2.88 -22.31 17.70
N SER A 18 -2.35 -21.15 18.09
CA SER A 18 -2.56 -20.59 19.43
C SER A 18 -3.97 -20.02 19.64
N LYS A 19 -4.63 -19.54 18.58
CA LYS A 19 -5.95 -18.89 18.64
C LYS A 19 -7.10 -19.85 18.39
N THR A 20 -6.95 -20.74 17.41
CA THR A 20 -8.01 -21.65 16.95
C THR A 20 -7.74 -23.10 17.33
N ARG A 21 -6.64 -23.36 18.05
CA ARG A 21 -6.16 -24.73 18.36
C ARG A 21 -5.99 -25.59 17.10
N CYS A 22 -5.76 -24.93 15.96
CA CYS A 22 -5.63 -25.57 14.67
C CYS A 22 -4.41 -26.47 14.59
N LYS A 23 -4.62 -27.74 14.26
CA LYS A 23 -3.56 -28.75 14.10
C LYS A 23 -3.07 -28.88 12.66
N SER A 24 -3.62 -28.07 11.73
CA SER A 24 -3.16 -28.04 10.35
C SER A 24 -1.65 -27.86 10.29
N SER A 25 -1.02 -28.74 9.52
CA SER A 25 0.42 -28.71 9.29
C SER A 25 0.73 -29.15 7.88
N LEU A 26 1.74 -28.50 7.30
CA LEU A 26 2.28 -28.82 5.98
C LEU A 26 3.65 -29.45 6.16
N LEU A 27 3.95 -30.47 5.36
CA LEU A 27 5.25 -31.08 5.29
C LEU A 27 5.84 -30.82 3.92
N THR A 28 6.96 -30.12 3.88
CA THR A 28 7.75 -29.93 2.66
C THR A 28 8.88 -30.95 2.66
N THR A 29 8.96 -31.77 1.63
CA THR A 29 10.09 -32.68 1.39
C THR A 29 10.63 -32.44 -0.02
N GLY A 30 11.81 -31.81 -0.16
CA GLY A 30 12.29 -31.36 -1.47
C GLY A 30 11.30 -30.41 -2.16
N ARG A 31 10.85 -30.76 -3.37
CA ARG A 31 9.85 -30.00 -4.15
C ARG A 31 8.40 -30.47 -3.92
N GLN A 32 8.18 -31.39 -2.99
CA GLN A 32 6.85 -31.93 -2.70
C GLN A 32 6.27 -31.32 -1.43
N ILE A 33 4.98 -31.03 -1.46
CA ILE A 33 4.21 -30.50 -0.32
C ILE A 33 3.11 -31.50 0.01
N ARG A 34 3.03 -31.90 1.28
CA ARG A 34 1.96 -32.76 1.80
C ARG A 34 1.22 -32.05 2.92
N VAL A 35 -0.10 -31.95 2.81
CA VAL A 35 -0.97 -31.50 3.89
C VAL A 35 -1.17 -32.66 4.86
N MET A 36 -0.87 -32.45 6.14
CA MET A 36 -0.94 -33.51 7.15
C MET A 36 -2.27 -33.50 7.91
N HIS A 37 -2.84 -32.31 8.13
CA HIS A 37 -4.14 -32.13 8.81
C HIS A 37 -4.86 -30.96 8.16
N GLU A 38 -6.18 -31.05 8.05
CA GLU A 38 -7.01 -29.99 7.52
C GLU A 38 -7.16 -28.81 8.51
N HIS A 39 -7.55 -27.65 7.98
CA HIS A 39 -7.85 -26.49 8.80
C HIS A 39 -9.23 -26.65 9.43
N ASN A 40 -9.32 -26.42 10.74
CA ASN A 40 -10.56 -26.39 11.52
C ASN A 40 -11.12 -24.96 11.67
N HIS A 41 -10.63 -24.03 10.88
CA HIS A 41 -11.04 -22.64 10.90
C HIS A 41 -11.12 -22.14 9.47
N GLU A 42 -12.07 -21.26 9.22
CA GLU A 42 -12.15 -20.54 7.96
C GLU A 42 -10.95 -19.59 7.84
N LEU A 43 -10.51 -19.34 6.60
CA LEU A 43 -9.50 -18.32 6.36
C LEU A 43 -10.07 -17.01 6.89
N GLN A 44 -9.36 -16.34 7.81
CA GLN A 44 -9.59 -14.91 7.99
C GLN A 44 -9.22 -14.30 6.64
N GLU A 45 -10.22 -13.90 5.86
CA GLU A 45 -10.00 -13.19 4.61
C GLU A 45 -8.98 -12.10 4.90
N ILE A 46 -7.89 -12.07 4.14
CA ILE A 46 -7.01 -10.92 4.17
C ILE A 46 -7.93 -9.76 3.77
N ASP A 47 -8.15 -8.82 4.69
CA ASP A 47 -8.96 -7.65 4.39
C ASP A 47 -8.20 -6.77 3.39
N TYR A 48 -8.33 -7.11 2.11
CA TYR A 48 -7.72 -6.39 1.01
C TYR A 48 -8.24 -4.95 0.90
N THR A 49 -9.35 -4.60 1.56
CA THR A 49 -9.84 -3.21 1.64
C THR A 49 -8.98 -2.34 2.56
N ASN A 50 -8.24 -2.97 3.46
CA ASN A 50 -7.26 -2.33 4.34
C ASN A 50 -5.81 -2.61 3.92
N LEU A 51 -5.55 -3.11 2.71
CA LEU A 51 -4.19 -3.13 2.16
C LEU A 51 -3.76 -1.70 1.80
N HIS A 52 -3.15 -1.04 2.77
CA HIS A 52 -2.52 0.26 2.61
C HIS A 52 -1.09 0.18 3.12
N PHE A 53 -0.20 0.94 2.50
CA PHE A 53 1.14 1.14 3.01
C PHE A 53 1.23 2.54 3.63
N LEU A 54 2.14 2.71 4.58
CA LEU A 54 2.44 4.04 5.10
C LEU A 54 3.25 4.80 4.06
N GLY A 55 2.80 6.01 3.75
CA GLY A 55 3.50 6.91 2.85
C GLY A 55 3.47 8.35 3.36
N THR A 56 4.26 9.21 2.74
CA THR A 56 4.31 10.63 3.10
C THR A 56 3.84 11.47 1.92
N ILE A 57 2.92 12.38 2.19
CA ILE A 57 2.63 13.50 1.29
C ILE A 57 3.20 14.78 1.89
N TYR A 58 3.47 15.75 1.04
CA TYR A 58 3.95 17.04 1.48
C TYR A 58 3.01 18.14 1.04
N PHE A 59 2.69 19.07 1.94
CA PHE A 59 1.91 20.25 1.63
C PHE A 59 2.83 21.43 1.34
N GLY A 60 2.60 22.09 0.20
CA GLY A 60 3.30 23.30 -0.20
C GLY A 60 2.35 24.48 -0.37
N LYS A 61 2.89 25.69 -0.23
CA LYS A 61 2.17 26.91 -0.60
C LYS A 61 2.00 26.99 -2.13
N ALA A 62 0.86 27.53 -2.55
CA ALA A 62 0.58 27.90 -3.94
C ALA A 62 -0.37 29.11 -3.95
N LEU A 63 -0.52 29.75 -5.11
CA LEU A 63 -1.18 31.06 -5.24
C LEU A 63 -2.63 31.07 -4.74
N LYS A 64 -3.43 30.06 -5.11
CA LYS A 64 -4.87 30.03 -4.80
C LYS A 64 -5.20 29.00 -3.72
N TYR A 65 -4.69 27.79 -3.88
CA TYR A 65 -4.90 26.67 -2.98
C TYR A 65 -3.56 26.00 -2.72
N PRO A 66 -3.36 25.35 -1.56
CA PRO A 66 -2.17 24.54 -1.30
C PRO A 66 -1.96 23.52 -2.40
N LYS A 67 -0.71 23.09 -2.57
CA LYS A 67 -0.34 21.98 -3.45
C LYS A 67 0.08 20.77 -2.63
N ILE A 68 -0.06 19.59 -3.21
CA ILE A 68 0.43 18.34 -2.63
C ILE A 68 1.58 17.82 -3.47
N ILE A 69 2.66 17.39 -2.83
CA ILE A 69 3.69 16.57 -3.45
C ILE A 69 3.53 15.13 -2.97
N PHE A 70 3.51 14.21 -3.93
CA PHE A 70 3.50 12.77 -3.65
C PHE A 70 4.38 12.04 -4.67
N LYS A 71 5.38 11.30 -4.18
CA LYS A 71 6.37 10.59 -5.02
C LYS A 71 7.01 11.49 -6.08
N ASP A 72 7.50 12.67 -5.67
CA ASP A 72 8.17 13.65 -6.54
C ASP A 72 7.29 14.25 -7.66
N TYR A 73 5.96 14.11 -7.55
CA TYR A 73 5.00 14.73 -8.46
C TYR A 73 4.16 15.78 -7.74
N GLU A 74 4.01 16.95 -8.37
CA GLU A 74 3.14 18.00 -7.88
C GLU A 74 1.68 17.76 -8.31
N TYR A 75 0.76 17.92 -7.36
CA TYR A 75 -0.68 17.81 -7.55
C TYR A 75 -1.38 19.09 -7.12
N HIS A 76 -2.32 19.53 -7.96
CA HIS A 76 -3.14 20.72 -7.75
C HIS A 76 -4.57 20.33 -7.40
N LEU A 77 -5.21 21.15 -6.57
CA LEU A 77 -6.60 20.99 -6.20
C LEU A 77 -7.47 20.96 -7.47
N HIS A 78 -8.23 19.89 -7.68
CA HIS A 78 -9.22 19.81 -8.74
C HIS A 78 -10.61 20.17 -8.20
N VAL A 79 -11.11 19.34 -7.29
CA VAL A 79 -12.46 19.42 -6.72
C VAL A 79 -12.37 19.02 -5.26
N LYS A 80 -13.06 19.78 -4.40
CA LYS A 80 -13.19 19.48 -2.98
C LYS A 80 -14.65 19.12 -2.70
N ASP A 81 -14.90 17.86 -2.39
CA ASP A 81 -16.19 17.38 -1.90
C ASP A 81 -16.18 17.35 -0.36
N PHE A 82 -17.35 17.10 0.23
CA PHE A 82 -17.50 17.01 1.69
C PHE A 82 -16.63 15.90 2.33
N HIS A 83 -16.49 14.75 1.67
CA HIS A 83 -15.75 13.60 2.22
C HIS A 83 -14.37 13.36 1.62
N LYS A 84 -14.06 13.97 0.47
CA LYS A 84 -12.81 13.71 -0.25
C LYS A 84 -12.41 14.91 -1.08
N THR A 85 -11.12 15.06 -1.30
CA THR A 85 -10.60 16.08 -2.21
C THR A 85 -9.85 15.39 -3.34
N ARG A 86 -10.21 15.70 -4.58
CA ARG A 86 -9.52 15.23 -5.78
C ARG A 86 -8.41 16.18 -6.15
N TRP A 87 -7.23 15.63 -6.40
CA TRP A 87 -6.04 16.35 -6.83
C TRP A 87 -5.54 15.77 -8.14
N HIS A 88 -5.31 16.60 -9.15
CA HIS A 88 -4.77 16.18 -10.43
C HIS A 88 -3.30 16.59 -10.54
N CYS A 89 -2.51 15.85 -11.31
CA CYS A 89 -1.12 16.21 -11.55
C CYS A 89 -1.02 17.64 -12.12
N HIS A 90 -0.09 18.46 -11.63
CA HIS A 90 0.13 19.82 -12.09
C HIS A 90 0.29 19.92 -13.62
N LYS A 91 0.91 18.92 -14.25
CA LYS A 91 1.11 18.85 -15.70
C LYS A 91 -0.12 18.33 -16.47
N HIS A 92 -1.29 18.19 -15.85
CA HIS A 92 -2.53 17.80 -16.53
C HIS A 92 -2.85 18.72 -17.72
N LYS A 93 -2.72 20.04 -17.54
CA LYS A 93 -3.02 20.99 -18.63
C LYS A 93 -1.99 20.95 -19.75
N ARG A 94 -0.69 20.90 -19.39
CA ARG A 94 0.44 21.00 -20.33
C ARG A 94 0.74 19.68 -21.05
N ASN A 95 0.77 18.57 -20.31
CA ASN A 95 1.18 17.25 -20.82
C ASN A 95 -0.02 16.31 -21.02
N LYS A 96 -1.26 16.75 -20.75
CA LYS A 96 -2.45 15.88 -20.72
C LYS A 96 -2.29 14.68 -19.77
N CYS A 97 -1.46 14.84 -18.73
CA CYS A 97 -1.22 13.81 -17.73
C CYS A 97 -2.54 13.45 -17.04
N LYS A 98 -2.83 12.15 -16.96
CA LYS A 98 -4.08 11.63 -16.39
C LYS A 98 -3.92 11.19 -14.93
N ALA A 99 -2.75 11.38 -14.31
CA ALA A 99 -2.54 11.02 -12.92
C ALA A 99 -3.37 11.90 -11.97
N PHE A 100 -4.00 11.26 -10.99
CA PHE A 100 -4.74 11.94 -9.94
C PHE A 100 -4.81 11.09 -8.66
N ILE A 101 -4.99 11.77 -7.55
CA ILE A 101 -5.16 11.19 -6.22
C ILE A 101 -6.38 11.79 -5.53
N TYR A 102 -6.89 11.09 -4.52
CA TYR A 102 -7.86 11.63 -3.57
C TYR A 102 -7.27 11.66 -2.17
N THR A 103 -7.58 12.69 -1.40
CA THR A 103 -7.30 12.73 0.03
C THR A 103 -8.60 12.69 0.82
N THR A 104 -8.66 11.83 1.84
CA THR A 104 -9.77 11.75 2.81
C THR A 104 -9.17 11.54 4.19
N GLY A 105 -9.34 12.51 5.10
CA GLY A 105 -8.76 12.45 6.45
C GLY A 105 -7.24 12.27 6.44
N ASN A 106 -6.78 11.08 6.88
CA ASN A 106 -5.36 10.69 6.89
C ASN A 106 -4.99 9.66 5.81
N THR A 107 -5.81 9.55 4.76
CA THR A 107 -5.66 8.56 3.69
C THR A 107 -5.51 9.23 2.34
N VAL A 108 -4.64 8.66 1.50
CA VAL A 108 -4.48 9.01 0.09
C VAL A 108 -4.89 7.82 -0.76
N LEU A 109 -5.89 7.99 -1.61
CA LEU A 109 -6.27 7.01 -2.63
C LEU A 109 -5.68 7.42 -3.97
N VAL A 110 -4.76 6.62 -4.50
CA VAL A 110 -4.17 6.83 -5.83
C VAL A 110 -5.16 6.33 -6.87
N GLY A 111 -5.77 7.25 -7.62
CA GLY A 111 -6.76 6.92 -8.65
C GLY A 111 -6.14 6.51 -9.97
N SER A 112 -5.13 7.26 -10.43
CA SER A 112 -4.27 6.88 -11.56
C SER A 112 -2.83 7.23 -11.21
N PHE A 113 -1.94 6.23 -11.26
CA PHE A 113 -0.54 6.36 -10.88
C PHE A 113 0.39 6.65 -12.07
N GLN A 114 -0.10 6.51 -13.30
CA GLN A 114 0.72 6.66 -14.51
C GLN A 114 0.86 8.13 -14.88
N HIS A 115 2.09 8.62 -14.78
CA HIS A 115 2.50 9.90 -15.33
C HIS A 115 3.12 9.69 -16.70
N ASN A 116 2.84 10.61 -17.63
CA ASN A 116 3.41 10.60 -18.99
C ASN A 116 4.55 11.62 -19.13
N HIS A 117 5.21 11.94 -18.02
CA HIS A 117 6.30 12.89 -17.93
C HIS A 117 7.20 12.52 -16.75
N PRO A 118 8.46 12.99 -16.75
CA PRO A 118 9.34 12.80 -15.61
C PRO A 118 8.81 13.51 -14.34
N PRO A 119 9.28 13.08 -13.16
CA PRO A 119 9.07 13.76 -11.89
C PRO A 119 9.50 15.22 -11.90
N ASP A 120 9.04 15.97 -10.92
CA ASP A 120 9.40 17.37 -10.72
C ASP A 120 10.64 17.48 -9.81
N VAL A 121 11.42 18.54 -9.97
CA VAL A 121 12.48 18.88 -9.01
C VAL A 121 11.82 19.61 -7.85
N ILE A 122 11.79 18.97 -6.67
CA ILE A 122 11.09 19.47 -5.49
C ILE A 122 12.09 19.92 -4.43
N ASP A 123 11.97 21.17 -4.00
CA ASP A 123 12.62 21.68 -2.80
C ASP A 123 11.78 21.31 -1.57
N TYR A 124 12.18 20.24 -0.89
CA TYR A 124 11.46 19.67 0.26
C TYR A 124 11.58 20.50 1.54
N GLU A 125 12.57 21.40 1.66
CA GLU A 125 12.82 22.19 2.88
C GLU A 125 11.65 23.15 3.18
N LYS A 126 10.92 23.56 2.14
CA LYS A 126 9.80 24.51 2.23
C LYS A 126 8.44 23.82 2.35
N LEU A 127 8.41 22.50 2.52
CA LEU A 127 7.19 21.71 2.53
C LEU A 127 6.90 21.11 3.90
N VAL A 128 5.61 20.93 4.21
CA VAL A 128 5.15 20.32 5.45
C VAL A 128 4.86 18.84 5.21
N PRO A 129 5.61 17.90 5.79
CA PRO A 129 5.36 16.46 5.63
C PRO A 129 4.13 16.02 6.42
N LYS A 130 3.39 15.04 5.90
CA LYS A 130 2.29 14.36 6.58
C LYS A 130 2.31 12.87 6.28
N GLN A 131 2.38 12.05 7.32
CA GLN A 131 2.24 10.59 7.21
C GLN A 131 0.78 10.22 6.95
N VAL A 132 0.56 9.38 5.94
CA VAL A 132 -0.76 8.99 5.46
C VAL A 132 -0.81 7.51 5.11
N ALA A 133 -2.00 6.91 5.22
CA ALA A 133 -2.28 5.61 4.65
C ALA A 133 -2.46 5.75 3.13
N VAL A 134 -1.62 5.11 2.32
CA VAL A 134 -1.75 5.13 0.87
C VAL A 134 -2.45 3.87 0.39
N ARG A 135 -3.54 4.07 -0.35
CA ARG A 135 -4.34 3.04 -1.02
C ARG A 135 -4.20 3.18 -2.53
N LEU A 136 -4.13 2.07 -3.24
CA LEU A 136 -4.21 2.04 -4.69
C LEU A 136 -5.65 1.73 -5.09
N LYS A 137 -6.18 2.44 -6.08
CA LYS A 137 -7.46 2.07 -6.68
C LYS A 137 -7.22 0.81 -7.53
N VAL A 138 -7.78 -0.32 -7.11
CA VAL A 138 -7.81 -1.58 -7.87
C VAL A 138 -8.74 -1.41 -9.07
#